data_AF-A0A3B8PP17-F1
#
_entry.id   AF-A0A3B8PP17-F1
#
_cell.length_a   1.000
_cell.length_b   1.000
_cell.length_c   1.000
_cell.angle_alpha   90.00
_cell.angle_beta   90.00
_cell.angle_gamma   90.00
#
_symmetry.space_group_name_H-M   'P 1'
#
loop_
_entity.id
_entity.type
_entity.pdbx_description
1 polymer ?
#
loop_
_entity_poly.entity_id
_entity_poly.type
_entity_poly.pdbx_seq_one_letter_code
_entity_poly.pdbx_strand_id
1 'polypeptide(L)'
;MTECLIALGGNIGDVSDTFAAALERLATHPDIDISAVSRCFVTEPVGEDAGEAYLNAAAALSTSMEPARLLETTKEIEIALGRPADHATWAPRSVDLDLVTFGDLVLEDDRLRVPHPGCWYRRFVLDPVCRIAGSTRHPAWQLTFAQLRERLMVRPLPVWLDMDDRKDRIAELGGRFPEIEWVEGPAAVEVCGLALPGSPTPPDPLVDVLTAATGGVELAEEIPGWPERESPADTSSGSS
;
A
#
# COMPACT_ATOMS: atom_id res chain seq x y z
N MET A 1 3.45 -23.18 4.74
CA MET A 1 3.90 -21.78 4.77
C MET A 1 2.67 -20.89 4.63
N THR A 2 2.69 -19.71 5.22
CA THR A 2 1.58 -18.74 5.20
C THR A 2 1.87 -17.70 4.13
N GLU A 3 0.90 -17.46 3.24
CA GLU A 3 0.98 -16.44 2.19
C GLU A 3 0.95 -15.03 2.79
N CYS A 4 1.81 -14.15 2.32
CA CYS A 4 1.95 -12.78 2.79
C CYS A 4 2.13 -11.84 1.62
N LEU A 5 1.71 -10.59 1.82
CA LEU A 5 1.99 -9.50 0.89
C LEU A 5 2.87 -8.47 1.61
N ILE A 6 3.95 -8.06 0.95
CA ILE A 6 4.84 -6.99 1.39
C ILE A 6 4.73 -5.83 0.38
N ALA A 7 4.58 -4.60 0.86
CA ALA A 7 4.75 -3.40 0.05
C ALA A 7 6.16 -2.84 0.25
N LEU A 8 6.75 -2.35 -0.84
CA LEU A 8 8.06 -1.69 -0.85
C LEU A 8 7.86 -0.22 -1.19
N GLY A 9 8.50 0.69 -0.47
CA GLY A 9 8.44 2.14 -0.72
C GLY A 9 9.78 2.85 -0.48
N GLY A 10 10.18 3.78 -1.35
CA GLY A 10 11.44 4.52 -1.20
C GLY A 10 11.57 5.69 -2.16
N ASN A 11 12.34 6.70 -1.79
CA ASN A 11 12.58 7.90 -2.59
C ASN A 11 13.97 8.55 -2.40
N ILE A 12 14.88 7.94 -1.62
CA ILE A 12 16.26 8.41 -1.46
C ILE A 12 17.24 7.46 -2.14
N GLY A 13 18.16 8.02 -2.92
CA GLY A 13 19.32 7.30 -3.48
C GLY A 13 18.92 6.39 -4.64
N ASP A 14 19.68 5.30 -4.83
CA ASP A 14 19.43 4.31 -5.87
C ASP A 14 18.31 3.35 -5.40
N VAL A 15 17.06 3.84 -5.40
CA VAL A 15 15.91 3.13 -4.81
C VAL A 15 15.65 1.79 -5.50
N SER A 16 15.77 1.71 -6.83
CA SER A 16 15.59 0.45 -7.58
C SER A 16 16.58 -0.63 -7.13
N ASP A 17 17.85 -0.26 -6.96
CA ASP A 17 18.92 -1.15 -6.55
C ASP A 17 18.75 -1.56 -5.08
N THR A 18 18.30 -0.61 -4.24
CA THR A 18 17.97 -0.85 -2.84
C THR A 18 16.81 -1.85 -2.72
N PHE A 19 15.77 -1.71 -3.53
CA PHE A 19 14.65 -2.66 -3.57
C PHE A 19 15.11 -4.04 -4.05
N ALA A 20 15.92 -4.12 -5.09
CA ALA A 20 16.47 -5.38 -5.58
C ALA A 20 17.28 -6.10 -4.48
N ALA A 21 18.11 -5.36 -3.73
CA ALA A 21 18.86 -5.89 -2.60
C ALA A 21 17.95 -6.33 -1.44
N ALA A 22 16.84 -5.61 -1.17
CA ALA A 22 15.85 -6.02 -0.18
C ALA A 22 15.18 -7.34 -0.56
N LEU A 23 14.76 -7.48 -1.82
CA LEU A 23 14.15 -8.69 -2.35
C LEU A 23 15.13 -9.87 -2.36
N GLU A 24 16.41 -9.65 -2.68
CA GLU A 24 17.44 -10.69 -2.61
C GLU A 24 17.65 -11.17 -1.16
N ARG A 25 17.68 -10.26 -0.19
CA ARG A 25 17.79 -10.61 1.24
C ARG A 25 16.58 -11.40 1.74
N LEU A 26 15.38 -11.03 1.30
CA LEU A 26 14.17 -11.81 1.59
C LEU A 26 14.24 -13.20 0.95
N ALA A 27 14.59 -13.28 -0.34
CA ALA A 27 14.66 -14.54 -1.10
C ALA A 27 15.76 -15.51 -0.62
N THR A 28 16.80 -15.01 0.02
CA THR A 28 17.90 -15.83 0.58
C THR A 28 17.62 -16.29 2.01
N HIS A 29 16.56 -15.79 2.66
CA HIS A 29 16.15 -16.26 3.98
C HIS A 29 15.52 -17.66 3.87
N PRO A 30 15.96 -18.66 4.67
CA PRO A 30 15.53 -20.07 4.50
C PRO A 30 14.04 -20.31 4.74
N ASP A 31 13.39 -19.43 5.51
CA ASP A 31 11.97 -19.50 5.85
C ASP A 31 11.08 -18.62 4.95
N ILE A 32 11.61 -18.03 3.88
CA ILE A 32 10.86 -17.16 2.96
C ILE A 32 10.98 -17.70 1.54
N ASP A 33 9.84 -17.79 0.84
CA ASP A 33 9.80 -18.06 -0.59
C ASP A 33 9.01 -16.96 -1.31
N ILE A 34 9.64 -16.24 -2.24
CA ILE A 34 9.00 -15.16 -3.01
C ILE A 34 8.37 -15.74 -4.27
N SER A 35 7.04 -15.69 -4.33
CA SER A 35 6.24 -16.23 -5.44
C SER A 35 6.01 -15.22 -6.56
N ALA A 36 5.91 -13.92 -6.25
CA ALA A 36 5.66 -12.87 -7.23
C ALA A 36 6.25 -11.52 -6.80
N VAL A 37 6.60 -10.67 -7.76
CA VAL A 37 7.08 -9.30 -7.54
C VAL A 37 6.47 -8.42 -8.64
N SER A 38 5.81 -7.33 -8.25
CA SER A 38 5.22 -6.38 -9.18
C SER A 38 6.29 -5.56 -9.90
N ARG A 39 5.92 -4.88 -10.98
CA ARG A 39 6.68 -3.72 -11.45
C ARG A 39 6.73 -2.62 -10.40
N CYS A 40 7.70 -1.72 -10.56
CA CYS A 40 7.75 -0.48 -9.79
C CYS A 40 6.75 0.55 -10.34
N PHE A 41 6.25 1.40 -9.45
CA PHE A 41 5.36 2.50 -9.73
C PHE A 41 5.97 3.79 -9.17
N VAL A 42 5.90 4.86 -9.95
CA VAL A 42 6.21 6.22 -9.49
C VAL A 42 4.94 6.81 -8.90
N THR A 43 5.01 7.34 -7.68
CA THR A 43 3.85 7.90 -6.98
C THR A 43 4.14 9.26 -6.39
N GLU A 44 3.11 10.09 -6.32
CA GLU A 44 3.19 11.36 -5.61
C GLU A 44 3.48 11.13 -4.11
N PRO A 45 4.26 12.01 -3.48
CA PRO A 45 4.56 11.92 -2.05
C PRO A 45 3.31 12.20 -1.21
N VAL A 46 3.19 11.50 -0.09
CA VAL A 46 2.13 11.72 0.91
C VAL A 46 2.76 12.31 2.17
N GLY A 47 2.23 13.44 2.64
CA GLY A 47 2.75 14.21 3.77
C GLY A 47 3.60 15.42 3.35
N GLU A 48 3.65 16.44 4.19
CA GLU A 48 4.31 17.72 3.88
C GLU A 48 5.85 17.61 3.75
N ASP A 49 6.46 16.69 4.50
CA ASP A 49 7.92 16.49 4.55
C ASP A 49 8.42 15.34 3.65
N ALA A 50 7.55 14.79 2.80
CA ALA A 50 7.84 13.56 2.08
C ALA A 50 8.82 13.71 0.91
N GLY A 51 9.11 14.94 0.46
CA GLY A 51 10.16 15.23 -0.52
C GLY A 51 9.72 14.95 -1.96
N GLU A 52 10.56 14.24 -2.72
CA GLU A 52 10.33 13.89 -4.13
C GLU A 52 9.38 12.69 -4.29
N ALA A 53 9.06 12.35 -5.54
CA ALA A 53 8.24 11.19 -5.88
C ALA A 53 8.86 9.88 -5.36
N TYR A 54 8.00 8.94 -4.97
CA TYR A 54 8.40 7.63 -4.46
C TYR A 54 8.36 6.59 -5.57
N LEU A 55 9.27 5.62 -5.50
CA LEU A 55 9.07 4.32 -6.10
C LEU A 55 8.34 3.40 -5.11
N ASN A 56 7.33 2.70 -5.60
CA ASN A 56 6.59 1.70 -4.84
C ASN A 56 6.48 0.39 -5.63
N ALA A 57 6.54 -0.73 -4.93
CA ALA A 57 6.34 -2.07 -5.49
C ALA A 57 5.67 -2.99 -4.47
N ALA A 58 5.32 -4.20 -4.88
CA ALA A 58 4.82 -5.24 -3.98
C ALA A 58 5.49 -6.58 -4.27
N ALA A 59 5.60 -7.41 -3.23
CA ALA A 59 6.02 -8.80 -3.32
C ALA A 59 5.00 -9.71 -2.64
N ALA A 60 4.70 -10.84 -3.28
CA ALA A 60 3.99 -11.95 -2.68
C ALA A 60 5.01 -13.00 -2.26
N LEU A 61 4.89 -13.47 -1.03
CA LEU A 61 5.79 -14.49 -0.48
C LEU A 61 5.02 -15.44 0.41
N SER A 62 5.61 -16.60 0.68
CA SER A 62 5.14 -17.51 1.72
C SER A 62 6.22 -17.69 2.78
N THR A 63 5.83 -17.87 4.05
CA THR A 63 6.80 -18.07 5.14
C THR A 63 6.36 -19.10 6.18
N SER A 64 7.32 -19.75 6.85
CA SER A 64 7.13 -20.57 8.06
C SER A 64 7.24 -19.76 9.35
N MET A 65 7.64 -18.49 9.29
CA MET A 65 7.81 -17.64 10.46
C MET A 65 6.47 -17.17 11.04
N GLU A 66 6.47 -16.89 12.34
CA GLU A 66 5.39 -16.12 12.97
C GLU A 66 5.39 -14.66 12.47
N PRO A 67 4.23 -13.99 12.42
CA PRO A 67 4.10 -12.67 11.80
C PRO A 67 4.97 -11.60 12.48
N ALA A 68 5.14 -11.67 13.81
CA ALA A 68 6.04 -10.78 14.53
C ALA A 68 7.51 -10.98 14.12
N ARG A 69 7.93 -12.22 13.84
CA ARG A 69 9.30 -12.50 13.39
C ARG A 69 9.52 -12.03 11.96
N LEU A 70 8.54 -12.20 11.07
CA LEU A 70 8.59 -11.64 9.71
C LEU A 70 8.74 -10.11 9.75
N LEU A 71 7.98 -9.42 10.61
CA LEU A 71 8.11 -7.96 10.80
C LEU A 71 9.49 -7.55 11.32
N GLU A 72 10.07 -8.32 12.24
CA GLU A 72 11.45 -8.07 12.71
C GLU A 72 12.45 -8.25 11.57
N THR A 73 12.31 -9.31 10.76
CA THR A 73 13.17 -9.56 9.61
C THR A 73 13.09 -8.45 8.57
N THR A 74 11.91 -7.91 8.27
CA THR A 74 11.80 -6.77 7.34
C THR A 74 12.50 -5.53 7.88
N LYS A 75 12.35 -5.22 9.17
CA LYS A 75 13.06 -4.11 9.83
C LYS A 75 14.58 -4.29 9.85
N GLU A 76 15.06 -5.51 10.12
CA GLU A 76 16.48 -5.85 10.06
C GLU A 76 17.07 -5.59 8.65
N ILE A 77 16.31 -5.88 7.60
CA ILE A 77 16.68 -5.62 6.20
C ILE A 77 16.72 -4.12 5.89
N GLU A 78 15.70 -3.37 6.30
CA GLU A 78 15.66 -1.91 6.14
C GLU A 78 16.88 -1.22 6.77
N ILE A 79 17.22 -1.60 8.01
CA ILE A 79 18.39 -1.07 8.72
C ILE A 79 19.68 -1.40 7.97
N ALA A 80 19.81 -2.63 7.47
CA ALA A 80 20.96 -3.04 6.67
C ALA A 80 21.09 -2.29 5.33
N LEU A 81 19.99 -1.71 4.84
CA LEU A 81 19.91 -0.95 3.58
C LEU A 81 19.82 0.57 3.81
N GLY A 82 20.20 1.03 5.01
CA GLY A 82 20.42 2.44 5.30
C GLY A 82 19.19 3.19 5.82
N ARG A 83 18.10 2.50 6.18
CA ARG A 83 16.97 3.12 6.90
C ARG A 83 17.17 2.97 8.42
N PRO A 84 17.52 4.04 9.15
CA PRO A 84 17.71 3.96 10.60
C PRO A 84 16.38 3.67 11.34
N ALA A 85 16.48 3.09 12.52
CA ALA A 85 15.31 2.63 13.29
C ALA A 85 14.43 3.77 13.86
N ASP A 86 14.97 4.99 13.99
CA ASP A 86 14.31 6.18 14.53
C ASP A 86 13.71 7.10 13.45
N HIS A 87 13.33 6.52 12.31
CA HIS A 87 12.81 7.29 11.18
C HIS A 87 11.39 7.81 11.44
N ALA A 88 11.19 9.12 11.20
CA ALA A 88 9.88 9.76 11.29
C ALA A 88 8.88 9.21 10.23
N THR A 89 7.60 9.22 10.58
CA THR A 89 6.49 8.94 9.65
C THR A 89 6.54 9.89 8.45
N TRP A 90 6.25 9.39 7.24
CA TRP A 90 6.30 10.15 5.97
C TRP A 90 7.63 10.80 5.59
N ALA A 91 8.72 10.56 6.31
CA ALA A 91 10.01 11.12 5.94
C ALA A 91 10.67 10.36 4.77
N PRO A 92 11.56 11.01 3.99
CA PRO A 92 12.18 10.37 2.83
C PRO A 92 13.09 9.20 3.24
N ARG A 93 13.05 8.08 2.51
CA ARG A 93 13.68 6.81 2.89
C ARG A 93 14.30 6.07 1.71
N SER A 94 15.33 5.26 1.97
CA SER A 94 15.92 4.37 0.96
C SER A 94 15.01 3.18 0.64
N VAL A 95 14.42 2.56 1.67
CA VAL A 95 13.46 1.45 1.56
C VAL A 95 12.59 1.34 2.80
N ASP A 96 11.32 1.02 2.61
CA ASP A 96 10.31 0.64 3.61
C ASP A 96 9.70 -0.68 3.16
N LEU A 97 9.53 -1.62 4.07
CA LEU A 97 9.00 -2.96 3.84
C LEU A 97 7.80 -3.19 4.77
N ASP A 98 6.61 -2.82 4.28
CA ASP A 98 5.37 -2.92 5.04
C ASP A 98 4.72 -4.31 4.87
N LEU A 99 4.43 -4.98 6.00
CA LEU A 99 3.64 -6.21 6.00
C LEU A 99 2.15 -5.91 5.75
N VAL A 100 1.70 -6.08 4.51
CA VAL A 100 0.33 -5.77 4.08
C VAL A 100 -0.66 -6.81 4.58
N THR A 101 -0.37 -8.11 4.44
CA THR A 101 -1.21 -9.22 4.93
C THR A 101 -0.36 -10.40 5.38
N PHE A 102 -0.91 -11.22 6.27
CA PHE A 102 -0.31 -12.49 6.73
C PHE A 102 -1.42 -13.54 6.79
N GLY A 103 -1.62 -14.28 5.70
CA GLY A 103 -2.77 -15.16 5.51
C GLY A 103 -4.09 -14.43 5.75
N ASP A 104 -5.00 -15.09 6.46
CA ASP A 104 -6.28 -14.51 6.90
C ASP A 104 -6.21 -13.85 8.29
N LEU A 105 -5.00 -13.59 8.81
CA LEU A 105 -4.82 -13.02 10.14
C LEU A 105 -5.33 -11.58 10.20
N VAL A 106 -6.18 -11.31 11.20
CA VAL A 106 -6.52 -9.97 11.68
C VAL A 106 -5.97 -9.84 13.09
N LEU A 107 -4.95 -9.01 13.26
CA LEU A 107 -4.28 -8.75 14.52
C LEU A 107 -4.13 -7.23 14.71
N GLU A 108 -4.52 -6.77 15.89
CA GLU A 108 -4.30 -5.41 16.34
C GLU A 108 -3.61 -5.45 17.71
N ASP A 109 -2.30 -5.24 17.72
CA ASP A 109 -1.54 -5.01 18.94
C ASP A 109 -0.60 -3.81 18.80
N ASP A 110 0.03 -3.40 19.91
CA ASP A 110 0.89 -2.21 19.96
C ASP A 110 2.17 -2.33 19.09
N ARG A 111 2.55 -3.53 18.70
CA ARG A 111 3.81 -3.84 18.00
C ARG A 111 3.58 -4.23 16.53
N LEU A 112 2.42 -4.80 16.21
CA LEU A 112 2.04 -5.29 14.89
C LEU A 112 0.53 -5.12 14.67
N ARG A 113 0.19 -4.48 13.55
CA ARG A 113 -1.16 -4.44 13.00
C ARG A 113 -1.15 -5.08 11.62
N VAL A 114 -1.88 -6.17 11.45
CA VAL A 114 -2.02 -6.87 10.16
C VAL A 114 -3.50 -7.25 9.96
N PRO A 115 -4.12 -7.00 8.79
CA PRO A 115 -3.56 -6.31 7.62
C PRO A 115 -3.07 -4.90 7.93
N HIS A 116 -2.11 -4.40 7.15
CA HIS A 116 -1.56 -3.05 7.38
C HIS A 116 -2.72 -2.04 7.38
N PRO A 117 -2.89 -1.21 8.42
CA PRO A 117 -4.12 -0.44 8.62
C PRO A 117 -4.38 0.62 7.55
N GLY A 118 -3.34 1.02 6.81
CA GLY A 118 -3.42 1.94 5.68
C GLY A 118 -3.60 1.29 4.29
N CYS A 119 -3.49 -0.03 4.14
CA CYS A 119 -3.35 -0.64 2.81
C CYS A 119 -4.61 -0.57 1.93
N TRP A 120 -5.77 -0.22 2.50
CA TRP A 120 -7.06 -0.25 1.81
C TRP A 120 -7.46 1.09 1.17
N TYR A 121 -6.77 2.20 1.49
CA TYR A 121 -6.97 3.51 0.85
C TYR A 121 -5.72 4.05 0.14
N ARG A 122 -4.54 3.45 0.36
CA ARG A 122 -3.28 3.89 -0.25
C ARG A 122 -3.16 3.30 -1.66
N ARG A 123 -3.38 4.11 -2.70
CA ARG A 123 -3.22 3.67 -4.09
C ARG A 123 -1.82 3.16 -4.40
N PHE A 124 -0.78 3.79 -3.84
CA PHE A 124 0.60 3.34 -3.97
C PHE A 124 0.89 1.96 -3.36
N VAL A 125 -0.01 1.40 -2.53
CA VAL A 125 0.02 -0.01 -2.08
C VAL A 125 -0.89 -0.87 -2.96
N LEU A 126 -2.13 -0.41 -3.20
CA LEU A 126 -3.15 -1.17 -3.92
C LEU A 126 -2.78 -1.44 -5.39
N ASP A 127 -2.28 -0.44 -6.11
CA ASP A 127 -1.93 -0.57 -7.52
C ASP A 127 -0.83 -1.64 -7.74
N PRO A 128 0.31 -1.63 -7.00
CA PRO A 128 1.29 -2.72 -7.07
C PRO A 128 0.75 -4.08 -6.63
N VAL A 129 0.04 -4.16 -5.50
CA VAL A 129 -0.53 -5.42 -4.99
C VAL A 129 -1.49 -6.04 -6.01
N CYS A 130 -2.30 -5.23 -6.69
CA CYS A 130 -3.25 -5.75 -7.69
C CYS A 130 -2.56 -6.44 -8.87
N ARG A 131 -1.31 -6.09 -9.20
CA ARG A 131 -0.55 -6.76 -10.28
C ARG A 131 -0.15 -8.20 -9.96
N ILE A 132 -0.09 -8.56 -8.68
CA ILE A 132 0.42 -9.87 -8.25
C ILE A 132 -0.60 -10.67 -7.43
N ALA A 133 -1.56 -9.99 -6.80
CA ALA A 133 -2.46 -10.57 -5.82
C ALA A 133 -3.83 -9.88 -5.80
N GLY A 134 -4.29 -9.35 -6.94
CA GLY A 134 -5.57 -8.61 -7.04
C GLY A 134 -6.81 -9.42 -6.63
N SER A 135 -6.79 -10.75 -6.79
CA SER A 135 -7.87 -11.66 -6.39
C SER A 135 -7.84 -12.04 -4.91
N THR A 136 -6.76 -11.75 -4.19
CA THR A 136 -6.61 -12.03 -2.76
C THR A 136 -7.59 -11.19 -1.96
N ARG A 137 -8.31 -11.82 -1.02
CA ARG A 137 -9.24 -11.13 -0.13
C ARG A 137 -8.50 -10.46 1.00
N HIS A 138 -8.81 -9.20 1.25
CA HIS A 138 -8.35 -8.50 2.43
C HIS A 138 -9.09 -9.04 3.68
N PRO A 139 -8.39 -9.54 4.71
CA PRO A 139 -9.01 -10.21 5.86
C PRO A 139 -10.06 -9.39 6.63
N ALA A 140 -9.84 -8.08 6.83
CA ALA A 140 -10.83 -7.23 7.52
C ALA A 140 -12.00 -6.78 6.61
N TRP A 141 -11.70 -6.28 5.40
CA TRP A 141 -12.71 -5.78 4.46
C TRP A 141 -13.54 -6.86 3.78
N GLN A 142 -13.03 -8.09 3.70
CA GLN A 142 -13.63 -9.21 2.95
C GLN A 142 -13.85 -8.93 1.44
N LEU A 143 -13.30 -7.82 0.93
CA LEU A 143 -13.19 -7.48 -0.49
C LEU A 143 -11.84 -7.94 -1.02
N THR A 144 -11.75 -8.21 -2.32
CA THR A 144 -10.43 -8.45 -2.95
C THR A 144 -9.63 -7.15 -3.04
N PHE A 145 -8.31 -7.24 -3.14
CA PHE A 145 -7.48 -6.05 -3.38
C PHE A 145 -7.87 -5.31 -4.66
N ALA A 146 -8.27 -6.03 -5.71
CA ALA A 146 -8.80 -5.43 -6.94
C ALA A 146 -10.10 -4.63 -6.67
N GLN A 147 -11.02 -5.18 -5.87
CA GLN A 147 -12.24 -4.47 -5.48
C GLN A 147 -11.93 -3.23 -4.62
N LEU A 148 -11.01 -3.34 -3.66
CA LEU A 148 -10.57 -2.19 -2.87
C LEU A 148 -9.99 -1.08 -3.75
N ARG A 149 -9.14 -1.45 -4.72
CA ARG A 149 -8.61 -0.52 -5.70
C ARG A 149 -9.70 0.13 -6.53
N GLU A 150 -10.61 -0.64 -7.11
CA GLU A 150 -11.71 -0.15 -7.96
C GLU A 150 -12.57 0.92 -7.27
N ARG A 151 -12.80 0.77 -5.95
CA ARG A 151 -13.50 1.79 -5.15
C ARG A 151 -12.84 3.16 -5.25
N LEU A 152 -11.51 3.20 -5.34
CA LEU A 152 -10.73 4.43 -5.41
C LEU A 152 -10.50 4.94 -6.83
N MET A 153 -10.94 4.23 -7.87
CA MET A 153 -10.69 4.62 -9.26
C MET A 153 -11.75 5.55 -9.85
N VAL A 154 -12.91 5.70 -9.19
CA VAL A 154 -13.99 6.58 -9.65
C VAL A 154 -13.58 8.05 -9.53
N ARG A 155 -13.88 8.87 -10.54
CA ARG A 155 -13.59 10.30 -10.57
C ARG A 155 -14.83 11.12 -11.01
N PRO A 156 -15.21 12.19 -10.29
CA PRO A 156 -14.66 12.60 -8.98
C PRO A 156 -14.85 11.47 -7.93
N LEU A 157 -13.93 11.36 -6.98
CA LEU A 157 -13.95 10.31 -5.96
C LEU A 157 -15.02 10.66 -4.91
N PRO A 158 -16.08 9.85 -4.74
CA PRO A 158 -17.08 10.14 -3.73
C PRO A 158 -16.50 9.88 -2.33
N VAL A 159 -16.58 10.88 -1.45
CA VAL A 159 -16.12 10.81 -0.06
C VAL A 159 -17.22 11.27 0.87
N TRP A 160 -17.60 10.40 1.80
CA TRP A 160 -18.50 10.71 2.90
C TRP A 160 -17.69 10.85 4.19
N LEU A 161 -17.81 12.01 4.86
CA LEU A 161 -17.25 12.25 6.18
C LEU A 161 -18.33 11.97 7.25
N ASP A 162 -18.16 10.86 7.96
CA ASP A 162 -18.97 10.43 9.10
C ASP A 162 -18.46 11.09 10.40
N MET A 163 -18.64 12.41 10.49
CA MET A 163 -18.22 13.23 11.62
C MET A 163 -19.12 14.45 11.80
N ASP A 164 -19.30 14.89 13.04
CA ASP A 164 -20.18 16.00 13.40
C ASP A 164 -19.73 17.33 12.77
N ASP A 165 -18.42 17.55 12.65
CA ASP A 165 -17.78 18.75 12.10
C ASP A 165 -17.58 18.69 10.57
N ARG A 166 -18.23 17.75 9.86
CA ARG A 166 -17.97 17.50 8.42
C ARG A 166 -18.06 18.74 7.54
N LYS A 167 -18.95 19.70 7.84
CA LYS A 167 -19.12 20.91 7.03
C LYS A 167 -17.88 21.80 7.10
N ASP A 168 -17.30 21.93 8.29
CA ASP A 168 -16.09 22.72 8.51
C ASP A 168 -14.89 22.04 7.84
N ARG A 169 -14.80 20.70 7.94
CA ARG A 169 -13.78 19.91 7.24
C ARG A 169 -13.87 19.99 5.73
N ILE A 170 -15.05 19.91 5.15
CA ILE A 170 -15.26 20.08 3.70
C ILE A 170 -14.88 21.50 3.26
N ALA A 171 -15.20 22.52 4.06
CA ALA A 171 -14.80 23.90 3.76
C ALA A 171 -13.27 24.09 3.79
N GLU A 172 -12.58 23.42 4.72
CA GLU A 172 -11.12 23.42 4.85
C GLU A 172 -10.43 22.67 3.69
N LEU A 173 -10.95 21.50 3.32
CA LEU A 173 -10.29 20.57 2.41
C LEU A 173 -10.75 20.68 0.96
N GLY A 174 -11.94 21.23 0.70
CA GLY A 174 -12.57 21.19 -0.63
C GLY A 174 -11.74 21.87 -1.72
N GLY A 175 -11.01 22.93 -1.39
CA GLY A 175 -10.10 23.58 -2.34
C GLY A 175 -8.79 22.81 -2.60
N ARG A 176 -8.41 21.91 -1.68
CA ARG A 176 -7.18 21.09 -1.78
C ARG A 176 -7.38 19.84 -2.62
N PHE A 177 -8.60 19.30 -2.64
CA PHE A 177 -8.95 18.07 -3.34
C PHE A 177 -10.10 18.30 -4.34
N PRO A 178 -9.86 19.01 -5.46
CA PRO A 178 -10.88 19.28 -6.47
C PRO A 178 -11.42 18.01 -7.18
N GLU A 179 -10.68 16.91 -7.10
CA GLU A 179 -11.04 15.60 -7.64
C GLU A 179 -11.98 14.79 -6.74
N ILE A 180 -12.36 15.32 -5.57
CA ILE A 180 -13.26 14.69 -4.62
C ILE A 180 -14.68 15.25 -4.76
N GLU A 181 -15.66 14.35 -4.79
CA GLU A 181 -17.07 14.67 -4.60
C GLU A 181 -17.46 14.41 -3.14
N TRP A 182 -17.71 15.48 -2.38
CA TRP A 182 -18.15 15.38 -0.99
C TRP A 182 -19.64 15.00 -0.94
N VAL A 183 -19.93 13.73 -0.63
CA VAL A 183 -21.29 13.20 -0.64
C VAL A 183 -21.98 13.31 0.73
N GLU A 184 -23.30 13.36 0.71
CA GLU A 184 -24.12 13.69 1.88
C GLU A 184 -24.32 12.51 2.87
N GLY A 185 -24.11 11.26 2.44
CA GLY A 185 -24.40 10.09 3.26
C GLY A 185 -23.73 8.79 2.82
N PRO A 186 -23.77 7.75 3.68
CA PRO A 186 -23.03 6.49 3.51
C PRO A 186 -23.41 5.71 2.25
N ALA A 187 -24.67 5.75 1.85
CA ALA A 187 -25.17 4.98 0.71
C ALA A 187 -24.48 5.36 -0.61
N ALA A 188 -24.02 6.62 -0.73
CA ALA A 188 -23.31 7.09 -1.91
C ALA A 188 -21.88 6.53 -2.02
N VAL A 189 -21.34 5.97 -0.93
CA VAL A 189 -20.00 5.36 -0.90
C VAL A 189 -20.00 3.86 -0.61
N GLU A 190 -21.17 3.22 -0.64
CA GLU A 190 -21.31 1.79 -0.34
C GLU A 190 -20.55 0.92 -1.35
N VAL A 191 -20.63 1.26 -2.64
CA VAL A 191 -20.03 0.49 -3.74
C VAL A 191 -18.65 1.02 -4.14
N CYS A 192 -18.48 2.33 -4.23
CA CYS A 192 -17.23 3.00 -4.60
C CYS A 192 -16.99 4.21 -3.69
N GLY A 193 -15.76 4.71 -3.60
CA GLY A 193 -15.42 5.82 -2.72
C GLY A 193 -15.09 5.42 -1.29
N LEU A 194 -15.01 6.46 -0.44
CA LEU A 194 -14.55 6.37 0.93
C LEU A 194 -15.60 6.85 1.92
N ALA A 195 -15.82 6.06 2.97
CA ALA A 195 -16.45 6.51 4.20
C ALA A 195 -15.34 6.74 5.24
N LEU A 196 -15.21 7.97 5.77
CA LEU A 196 -14.15 8.33 6.71
C LEU A 196 -14.75 8.84 8.04
N PRO A 197 -14.25 8.40 9.20
CA PRO A 197 -13.06 7.54 9.38
C PRO A 197 -13.30 6.09 8.95
N GLY A 198 -14.54 5.61 8.85
CA GLY A 198 -14.82 4.25 8.39
C GLY A 198 -14.27 3.15 9.32
N SER A 199 -14.40 1.90 8.88
CA SER A 199 -13.95 0.71 9.61
C SER A 199 -13.31 -0.29 8.65
N PRO A 200 -12.00 -0.61 8.80
CA PRO A 200 -11.07 -0.10 9.80
C PRO A 200 -10.75 1.39 9.64
N THR A 201 -10.51 2.08 10.76
CA THR A 201 -10.17 3.51 10.78
C THR A 201 -8.73 3.72 10.30
N PRO A 202 -8.49 4.67 9.36
CA PRO A 202 -7.15 5.04 8.93
C PRO A 202 -6.28 5.49 10.11
N PRO A 203 -5.00 5.08 10.16
CA PRO A 203 -4.04 5.61 11.12
C PRO A 203 -3.56 7.03 10.76
N ASP A 204 -3.74 7.46 9.51
CA ASP A 204 -3.18 8.70 8.99
C ASP A 204 -4.14 9.88 9.17
N PRO A 205 -3.63 11.13 9.26
CA PRO A 205 -4.45 12.33 9.19
C PRO A 205 -5.34 12.36 7.94
N LEU A 206 -6.52 12.98 8.04
CA LEU A 206 -7.49 13.03 6.94
C LEU A 206 -6.88 13.53 5.63
N VAL A 207 -6.03 14.56 5.69
CA VAL A 207 -5.32 15.07 4.50
C VAL A 207 -4.48 13.99 3.82
N ASP A 208 -3.72 13.20 4.59
CA ASP A 208 -2.82 12.18 4.05
C ASP A 208 -3.60 10.99 3.50
N VAL A 209 -4.72 10.63 4.14
CA VAL A 209 -5.65 9.62 3.63
C VAL A 209 -6.16 10.01 2.24
N LEU A 210 -6.59 11.26 2.08
CA LEU A 210 -7.13 11.75 0.81
C LEU A 210 -6.05 11.83 -0.25
N THR A 211 -4.87 12.38 0.07
CA THR A 211 -3.70 12.40 -0.84
C THR A 211 -3.32 11.00 -1.29
N ALA A 212 -3.27 10.02 -0.38
CA ALA A 212 -2.94 8.64 -0.72
C ALA A 212 -4.00 7.94 -1.59
N ALA A 213 -5.27 8.36 -1.48
CA ALA A 213 -6.39 7.81 -2.24
C ALA A 213 -6.55 8.45 -3.62
N THR A 214 -6.22 9.74 -3.77
CA THR A 214 -6.40 10.48 -5.02
C THR A 214 -5.13 10.62 -5.83
N GLY A 215 -3.96 10.59 -5.18
CA GLY A 215 -2.66 10.87 -5.76
C GLY A 215 -2.29 10.03 -6.97
N GLY A 216 -1.40 10.60 -7.79
CA GLY A 216 -0.86 9.99 -9.00
C GLY A 216 -0.12 8.68 -8.71
N VAL A 217 -0.42 7.65 -9.49
CA VAL A 217 0.29 6.36 -9.47
C VAL A 217 0.49 5.94 -10.91
N GLU A 218 1.74 5.94 -11.37
CA GLU A 218 2.14 5.64 -12.73
C GLU A 218 3.13 4.49 -12.74
N LEU A 219 3.12 3.69 -13.80
CA LEU A 219 4.09 2.62 -13.96
C LEU A 219 5.47 3.23 -14.20
N ALA A 220 6.48 2.79 -13.45
CA ALA A 220 7.84 3.24 -13.70
C ALA A 220 8.34 2.74 -15.06
N GLU A 221 9.33 3.46 -15.61
CA GLU A 221 10.11 2.98 -16.74
C GLU A 221 10.72 1.59 -16.45
N GLU A 222 11.09 0.87 -17.50
CA GLU A 222 11.69 -0.45 -17.35
C GLU A 222 13.01 -0.36 -16.55
N ILE A 223 13.08 -1.09 -15.44
CA ILE A 223 14.27 -1.16 -14.59
C ILE A 223 15.06 -2.42 -14.99
N PRO A 224 16.24 -2.30 -15.59
CA PRO A 224 17.02 -3.45 -16.04
C PRO A 224 17.34 -4.40 -14.88
N GLY A 225 17.08 -5.70 -15.08
CA GLY A 225 17.35 -6.73 -14.08
C GLY A 225 16.35 -6.78 -12.93
N TRP A 226 15.28 -5.99 -12.97
CA TRP A 226 14.19 -6.08 -12.00
C TRP A 226 13.57 -7.49 -12.00
N PRO A 227 13.44 -8.16 -10.85
CA PRO A 227 12.98 -9.54 -10.78
C PRO A 227 11.45 -9.64 -10.89
N GLU A 228 10.87 -9.00 -11.91
CA GLU A 228 9.43 -9.05 -12.17
C GLU A 228 8.95 -10.49 -12.31
N ARG A 229 7.92 -10.84 -11.54
CA ARG A 229 7.25 -12.13 -11.59
C ARG A 229 5.76 -11.88 -11.44
N GLU A 230 5.06 -11.80 -12.56
CA GLU A 230 3.60 -11.69 -12.54
C GLU A 230 2.97 -13.00 -12.05
N SER A 231 1.84 -12.88 -11.34
CA SER A 231 1.12 -14.05 -10.86
C SER A 231 0.45 -14.78 -12.04
N PRO A 232 0.48 -16.12 -12.10
CA PRO A 232 -0.04 -16.88 -13.24
C PRO A 232 -1.53 -16.61 -13.55
N ALA A 233 -2.28 -16.06 -12.58
CA ALA A 233 -3.71 -15.84 -12.65
C ALA A 233 -4.18 -14.76 -13.65
N ASP A 234 -3.30 -13.86 -14.12
CA ASP A 234 -3.69 -12.73 -14.98
C ASP A 234 -3.25 -12.86 -16.46
N THR A 235 -2.73 -14.01 -16.88
CA THR A 235 -2.34 -14.23 -18.29
C THR A 235 -3.50 -14.49 -19.25
N SER A 236 -4.76 -14.38 -18.82
CA SER A 236 -5.93 -14.55 -19.69
C SER A 236 -6.55 -13.23 -20.16
N SER A 237 -5.81 -12.42 -20.89
CA SER A 237 -6.41 -11.47 -21.83
C SER A 237 -5.41 -11.08 -22.92
N GLY A 238 -5.51 -11.71 -24.09
CA GLY A 238 -4.69 -11.33 -25.26
C GLY A 238 -4.56 -12.37 -26.34
N SER A 239 -5.65 -13.03 -26.74
CA SER A 239 -5.72 -13.75 -28.03
C SER A 239 -7.16 -13.88 -28.46
N SER A 240 -7.64 -12.88 -29.21
CA SER A 240 -8.63 -12.99 -30.30
C SER A 240 -8.67 -11.67 -31.05
#